data_AF-A0A7E4VLS1-F1
#
_entry.id   AF-A0A7E4VLS1-F1
#
_cell.length_a   1.000
_cell.length_b   1.000
_cell.length_c   1.000
_cell.angle_alpha   90.00
_cell.angle_beta   90.00
_cell.angle_gamma   90.00
#
_symmetry.space_group_name_H-M   'P 1'
#
loop_
_entity.id
_entity.type
_entity.pdbx_description
1 polymer ?
#
loop_
_entity_poly.entity_id
_entity_poly.type
_entity_poly.pdbx_seq_one_letter_code
_entity_poly.pdbx_strand_id
1 'polypeptide(L)'
;MHEQKVTATELRNYPVLKIVRCQMFRNGDVEYPIDECVEFVAEIVFNRVKGFVERALASQQKRKANDVEVIDLVDQFRRNPKLLRRLFEYASAVSDSGNYYKVYDVDTSTVNDDVEEEESESTEIKVDGLPQKILDAVNTLAPDGKLAEFIQTEDEKDPKMERTRKIAARIKSMTVEKYRRFSEAGAISFVHNRGKKSKLFDDGFRYYASAPESFNHDMLVILNFVAIEMLSVFVETAHKARVRQFGGLIKDWNNLGAIQLEHYKEANQKISRAAGSSGNTAKPPPAKRRKVETT
;
A
#
# COMPACT_ATOMS: atom_id res chain seq x y z
N MET A 1 16.23 15.31 -22.25
CA MET A 1 15.74 14.75 -20.98
C MET A 1 15.69 15.88 -19.97
N HIS A 2 14.53 16.48 -19.76
CA HIS A 2 14.31 17.43 -18.67
C HIS A 2 13.73 16.66 -17.51
N GLU A 3 14.60 16.33 -16.56
CA GLU A 3 14.22 15.89 -15.23
C GLU A 3 13.64 17.13 -14.53
N GLN A 4 12.32 17.30 -14.59
CA GLN A 4 11.65 18.36 -13.86
C GLN A 4 11.78 18.00 -12.38
N LYS A 5 12.80 18.54 -11.72
CA LYS A 5 12.99 18.37 -10.27
C LYS A 5 11.77 18.95 -9.58
N VAL A 6 10.95 18.10 -8.95
CA VAL A 6 9.91 18.53 -8.00
C VAL A 6 10.54 19.55 -7.06
N THR A 7 9.97 20.75 -6.98
CA THR A 7 10.61 21.82 -6.22
C THR A 7 10.58 21.48 -4.73
N ALA A 8 11.60 21.89 -3.98
CA ALA A 8 11.67 21.66 -2.53
C ALA A 8 10.44 22.23 -1.79
N THR A 9 9.80 23.25 -2.37
CA THR A 9 8.56 23.87 -1.88
C THR A 9 7.33 22.97 -2.06
N GLU A 10 7.19 22.30 -3.20
CA GLU A 10 6.07 21.36 -3.46
C GLU A 10 6.16 20.13 -2.55
N LEU A 11 7.37 19.61 -2.30
CA LEU A 11 7.59 18.51 -1.36
C LEU A 11 7.26 18.87 0.09
N ARG A 12 7.45 20.15 0.47
CA ARG A 12 7.11 20.64 1.81
C ARG A 12 5.61 20.59 2.09
N ASN A 13 4.80 20.70 1.03
CA ASN A 13 3.35 20.73 1.12
C ASN A 13 2.70 19.34 1.02
N TYR A 14 3.47 18.30 0.64
CA TYR A 14 2.96 16.94 0.59
C TYR A 14 2.84 16.31 2.00
N PRO A 15 1.64 15.94 2.46
CA PRO A 15 1.39 15.63 3.87
C PRO A 15 1.73 14.16 4.23
N VAL A 16 2.93 13.68 3.89
CA VAL A 16 3.29 12.26 4.00
C VAL A 16 3.11 11.67 5.40
N LEU A 17 3.63 12.35 6.44
CA LEU A 17 3.58 11.84 7.82
C LEU A 17 2.15 11.87 8.36
N LYS A 18 1.33 12.79 7.86
CA LYS A 18 -0.10 12.86 8.19
C LYS A 18 -0.86 11.68 7.59
N ILE A 19 -0.58 11.33 6.34
CA ILE A 19 -1.17 10.14 5.69
C ILE A 19 -0.77 8.89 6.47
N VAL A 20 0.53 8.74 6.80
CA VAL A 20 1.02 7.61 7.62
C VAL A 20 0.32 7.56 8.98
N ARG A 21 0.18 8.69 9.67
CA ARG A 21 -0.52 8.79 10.96
C ARG A 21 -1.97 8.31 10.86
N CYS A 22 -2.71 8.77 9.85
CA CYS A 22 -4.10 8.37 9.60
C CYS A 22 -4.20 6.87 9.30
N GLN A 23 -3.27 6.32 8.53
CA GLN A 23 -3.22 4.89 8.25
C GLN A 23 -2.85 4.08 9.50
N MET A 24 -1.94 4.55 10.36
CA MET A 24 -1.64 3.91 11.65
C MET A 24 -2.87 3.86 12.56
N PHE A 25 -3.59 4.99 12.69
CA PHE A 25 -4.84 5.04 13.43
C PHE A 25 -5.87 4.07 12.87
N ARG A 26 -6.07 4.05 11.54
CA ARG A 26 -7.03 3.17 10.87
C ARG A 26 -6.74 1.69 11.14
N ASN A 27 -5.46 1.32 11.20
CA ASN A 27 -5.00 -0.06 11.29
C ASN A 27 -4.77 -0.58 12.72
N GLY A 28 -5.02 0.23 13.76
CA GLY A 28 -5.10 -0.26 15.14
C GLY A 28 -4.32 0.52 16.17
N ASP A 29 -3.56 1.54 15.79
CA ASP A 29 -3.00 2.48 16.76
C ASP A 29 -4.06 3.49 17.24
N VAL A 30 -3.71 4.36 18.18
CA VAL A 30 -4.55 5.46 18.65
C VAL A 30 -4.68 6.57 17.59
N GLU A 31 -5.57 7.53 17.83
CA GLU A 31 -5.83 8.65 16.91
C GLU A 31 -4.60 9.54 16.70
N TYR A 32 -3.81 9.70 17.76
CA TYR A 32 -2.55 10.43 17.76
C TYR A 32 -1.40 9.49 18.16
N PRO A 33 -0.91 8.66 17.21
CA PRO A 33 0.32 7.88 17.40
C PRO A 33 1.49 8.78 17.80
N ILE A 34 2.47 8.20 18.49
CA ILE A 34 3.71 8.89 18.88
C ILE A 34 4.48 9.30 17.61
N ASP A 35 4.94 10.54 17.54
CA ASP A 35 5.57 11.10 16.34
C ASP A 35 6.82 10.32 15.91
N GLU A 36 7.68 9.93 16.85
CA GLU A 36 8.84 9.07 16.58
C GLU A 36 8.43 7.72 15.95
N CYS A 37 7.28 7.16 16.36
CA CYS A 37 6.74 5.95 15.74
C CYS A 37 6.25 6.22 14.31
N VAL A 38 5.61 7.36 14.05
CA VAL A 38 5.14 7.75 12.72
C VAL A 38 6.32 7.88 11.75
N GLU A 39 7.37 8.56 12.17
CA GLU A 39 8.61 8.73 11.37
C GLU A 39 9.27 7.38 11.08
N PHE A 40 9.44 6.55 12.11
CA PHE A 40 10.02 5.21 11.97
C PHE A 40 9.21 4.32 11.01
N VAL A 41 7.88 4.33 11.14
CA VAL A 41 6.98 3.57 10.26
C VAL A 41 7.08 4.08 8.83
N ALA A 42 7.08 5.41 8.63
CA ALA A 42 7.21 6.02 7.32
C ALA A 42 8.51 5.60 6.63
N GLU A 43 9.64 5.74 7.32
CA GLU A 43 10.97 5.37 6.78
C GLU A 43 10.99 3.91 6.31
N ILE A 44 10.54 2.98 7.17
CA ILE A 44 10.55 1.55 6.85
C ILE A 44 9.62 1.22 5.68
N VAL A 45 8.41 1.79 5.65
CA VAL A 45 7.44 1.54 4.58
C VAL A 45 7.97 2.08 3.26
N PHE A 46 8.46 3.32 3.22
CA PHE A 46 8.97 3.90 1.98
C PHE A 46 10.24 3.20 1.49
N ASN A 47 11.13 2.74 2.38
CA ASN A 47 12.25 1.90 1.97
C ASN A 47 11.79 0.59 1.31
N ARG A 48 10.69 -0.02 1.77
CA ARG A 48 10.11 -1.22 1.13
C ARG A 48 9.39 -0.90 -0.18
N VAL A 49 8.71 0.25 -0.28
CA VAL A 49 8.08 0.73 -1.52
C VAL A 49 9.15 1.01 -2.59
N LYS A 50 10.27 1.65 -2.23
CA LYS A 50 11.42 1.83 -3.13
C LYS A 50 11.94 0.50 -3.67
N GLY A 51 12.15 -0.48 -2.78
CA GLY A 51 12.51 -1.83 -3.21
C GLY A 51 11.45 -2.52 -4.09
N PHE A 52 10.17 -2.16 -3.97
CA PHE A 52 9.12 -2.61 -4.89
C PHE A 52 9.24 -1.94 -6.26
N VAL A 53 9.50 -0.63 -6.32
CA VAL A 53 9.76 0.10 -7.57
C VAL A 53 10.98 -0.46 -8.30
N GLU A 54 12.09 -0.69 -7.59
CA GLU A 54 13.31 -1.28 -8.16
C GLU A 54 13.06 -2.64 -8.80
N ARG A 55 12.25 -3.49 -8.18
CA ARG A 55 11.86 -4.79 -8.74
C ARG A 55 10.95 -4.66 -9.96
N ALA A 56 10.05 -3.66 -9.99
CA ALA A 56 9.23 -3.39 -11.16
C ALA A 56 10.10 -2.95 -12.34
N LEU A 57 11.07 -2.07 -12.11
CA LEU A 57 12.05 -1.66 -13.13
C LEU A 57 12.88 -2.86 -13.62
N ALA A 58 13.30 -3.75 -12.72
CA ALA A 58 13.99 -4.98 -13.12
C ALA A 58 13.08 -5.93 -13.92
N SER A 59 11.77 -5.99 -13.63
CA SER A 59 10.79 -6.75 -14.41
C SER A 59 10.66 -6.18 -15.84
N GLN A 60 10.54 -4.86 -15.94
CA GLN A 60 10.48 -4.14 -17.21
C GLN A 60 11.70 -4.44 -18.09
N GLN A 61 12.91 -4.42 -17.50
CA GLN A 61 14.14 -4.77 -18.21
C GLN A 61 14.15 -6.23 -18.69
N LYS A 62 13.62 -7.18 -17.89
CA LYS A 62 13.49 -8.58 -18.30
C LYS A 62 12.50 -8.77 -19.44
N ARG A 63 11.43 -7.98 -19.47
CA ARG A 63 10.45 -7.93 -20.56
C ARG A 63 11.03 -7.30 -21.83
N LYS A 64 12.21 -6.65 -21.74
CA LYS A 64 12.87 -5.90 -22.83
C LYS A 64 11.97 -4.81 -23.41
N ALA A 65 11.16 -4.20 -22.55
CA ALA A 65 10.34 -3.05 -22.92
C ALA A 65 11.14 -1.76 -22.76
N ASN A 66 10.64 -0.67 -23.35
CA ASN A 66 11.20 0.67 -23.15
C ASN A 66 10.61 1.37 -21.93
N ASP A 67 9.33 1.09 -21.64
CA ASP A 67 8.57 1.72 -20.57
C ASP A 67 8.07 0.71 -19.55
N VAL A 68 7.90 1.17 -18.32
CA VAL A 68 7.29 0.39 -17.23
C VAL A 68 5.79 0.40 -17.44
N GLU A 69 5.17 -0.76 -17.25
CA GLU A 69 3.73 -0.95 -17.39
C GLU A 69 3.14 -1.63 -16.15
N VAL A 70 1.81 -1.65 -16.05
CA VAL A 70 1.07 -2.31 -14.97
C VAL A 70 1.53 -3.76 -14.76
N ILE A 71 1.85 -4.47 -15.85
CA ILE A 71 2.34 -5.86 -15.79
C ILE A 71 3.62 -6.02 -14.95
N ASP A 72 4.52 -5.03 -14.96
CA ASP A 72 5.78 -5.08 -14.22
C ASP A 72 5.59 -4.91 -12.70
N LEU A 73 4.51 -4.23 -12.31
CA LEU A 73 4.08 -4.16 -10.91
C LEU A 73 3.30 -5.42 -10.51
N VAL A 74 2.40 -5.89 -11.37
CA VAL A 74 1.55 -7.07 -11.14
C VAL A 74 2.36 -8.36 -11.00
N ASP A 75 3.46 -8.53 -11.75
CA ASP A 75 4.33 -9.71 -11.66
C ASP A 75 4.84 -9.99 -10.24
N GLN A 76 5.07 -8.93 -9.45
CA GLN A 76 5.54 -9.07 -8.07
C GLN A 76 4.53 -9.76 -7.14
N PHE A 77 3.24 -9.75 -7.48
CA PHE A 77 2.19 -10.40 -6.70
C PHE A 77 1.93 -11.84 -7.11
N ARG A 78 2.54 -12.34 -8.19
CA ARG A 78 2.26 -13.67 -8.75
C ARG A 78 2.40 -14.80 -7.73
N ARG A 79 3.35 -14.68 -6.80
CA ARG A 79 3.59 -15.66 -5.73
C ARG A 79 2.64 -15.53 -4.54
N ASN A 80 1.82 -14.49 -4.52
CA ASN A 80 0.82 -14.24 -3.48
C ASN A 80 -0.55 -13.91 -4.11
N PRO A 81 -1.27 -14.94 -4.64
CA PRO A 81 -2.55 -14.74 -5.31
C PRO A 81 -3.61 -14.04 -4.45
N LYS A 82 -3.57 -14.22 -3.11
CA LYS A 82 -4.49 -13.54 -2.19
C LYS A 82 -4.25 -12.02 -2.18
N LEU A 83 -2.99 -11.59 -2.13
CA LEU A 83 -2.66 -10.17 -2.19
C LEU A 83 -2.99 -9.57 -3.57
N LEU A 84 -2.80 -10.34 -4.65
CA LEU A 84 -3.20 -9.93 -5.99
C LEU A 84 -4.72 -9.75 -6.11
N ARG A 85 -5.52 -10.66 -5.54
CA ARG A 85 -6.98 -10.52 -5.44
C ARG A 85 -7.36 -9.23 -4.73
N ARG A 86 -6.72 -8.93 -3.58
CA ARG A 86 -6.96 -7.68 -2.86
C ARG A 86 -6.62 -6.44 -3.67
N LEU A 87 -5.56 -6.49 -4.47
CA LEU A 87 -5.22 -5.39 -5.39
C LEU A 87 -6.33 -5.22 -6.45
N PHE A 88 -6.83 -6.33 -7.02
CA PHE A 88 -7.91 -6.30 -7.99
C PHE A 88 -9.20 -5.72 -7.38
N GLU A 89 -9.64 -6.22 -6.21
CA GLU A 89 -10.77 -5.66 -5.46
C GLU A 89 -10.61 -4.18 -5.16
N TYR A 90 -9.40 -3.77 -4.73
CA TYR A 90 -9.08 -2.38 -4.46
C TYR A 90 -9.20 -1.54 -5.74
N ALA A 91 -8.64 -1.99 -6.86
CA ALA A 91 -8.73 -1.29 -8.13
C ALA A 91 -10.19 -1.18 -8.60
N SER A 92 -11.00 -2.24 -8.47
CA SER A 92 -12.42 -2.23 -8.86
C SER A 92 -13.20 -1.26 -7.99
N ALA A 93 -12.99 -1.31 -6.67
CA ALA A 93 -13.59 -0.35 -5.76
C ALA A 93 -13.17 1.09 -6.10
N VAL A 94 -11.91 1.30 -6.57
CA VAL A 94 -11.33 2.57 -7.03
C VAL A 94 -11.79 3.01 -8.44
N SER A 95 -12.41 2.12 -9.21
CA SER A 95 -13.06 2.47 -10.47
C SER A 95 -14.56 2.75 -10.27
N ASP A 96 -15.28 1.95 -9.49
CA ASP A 96 -16.75 1.98 -9.35
C ASP A 96 -17.36 3.18 -8.59
N SER A 97 -16.87 3.54 -7.41
CA SER A 97 -17.49 4.57 -6.56
C SER A 97 -17.40 6.02 -7.07
N GLY A 98 -16.56 6.36 -8.06
CA GLY A 98 -16.37 7.70 -8.64
C GLY A 98 -15.90 8.82 -7.67
N ASN A 99 -16.21 8.67 -6.38
CA ASN A 99 -15.82 9.42 -5.22
C ASN A 99 -14.72 8.64 -4.52
N TYR A 100 -13.52 9.19 -4.52
CA TYR A 100 -12.34 8.53 -3.95
C TYR A 100 -11.62 9.44 -2.98
N TYR A 101 -11.19 8.80 -1.88
CA TYR A 101 -10.25 9.27 -0.90
C TYR A 101 -10.21 10.81 -0.71
N LYS A 102 -10.82 11.29 0.38
CA LYS A 102 -10.62 12.67 0.82
C LYS A 102 -9.14 12.91 1.09
N VAL A 103 -8.51 13.65 0.19
CA VAL A 103 -7.22 14.29 0.47
C VAL A 103 -7.44 15.35 1.52
N TYR A 104 -6.58 15.37 2.54
CA TYR A 104 -6.66 16.39 3.56
C TYR A 104 -6.49 17.77 2.93
N ASP A 105 -7.22 18.76 3.45
CA ASP A 105 -6.97 20.14 3.08
C ASP A 105 -5.56 20.51 3.56
N VAL A 106 -4.60 20.50 2.62
CA VAL A 106 -3.32 21.17 2.79
C VAL A 106 -3.66 22.66 2.73
N ASP A 107 -3.35 23.40 3.80
CA ASP A 107 -3.51 24.84 3.86
C ASP A 107 -2.56 25.46 2.82
N THR A 108 -3.08 25.75 1.63
CA THR A 108 -2.34 26.28 0.49
C THR A 108 -2.25 27.81 0.51
N SER A 109 -2.55 28.46 1.63
CA SER A 109 -2.46 29.93 1.82
C SER A 109 -1.07 30.53 1.55
N THR A 110 -0.06 29.70 1.27
CA THR A 110 1.29 30.12 0.86
C THR A 110 1.66 29.78 -0.59
N VAL A 111 0.73 29.29 -1.41
CA VAL A 111 0.94 29.03 -2.84
C VAL A 111 0.11 30.05 -3.61
N ASN A 112 0.70 31.22 -3.88
CA ASN A 112 0.17 32.37 -4.64
C ASN A 112 -1.29 32.26 -5.12
N ASP A 113 -2.16 33.04 -4.48
CA ASP A 113 -3.58 33.28 -4.81
C ASP A 113 -3.80 34.03 -6.17
N ASP A 114 -2.82 34.08 -7.07
CA ASP A 114 -2.90 34.80 -8.34
C ASP A 114 -3.11 33.87 -9.55
N VAL A 115 -3.94 32.83 -9.38
CA VAL A 115 -4.50 32.12 -10.53
C VAL A 115 -6.01 32.23 -10.43
N GLU A 116 -6.53 33.25 -11.11
CA GLU A 116 -7.94 33.42 -11.42
C GLU A 116 -8.57 32.06 -11.75
N GLU A 117 -9.77 31.83 -11.23
CA GLU A 117 -10.61 30.69 -11.59
C GLU A 117 -11.05 30.81 -13.05
N GLU A 118 -10.11 30.67 -13.98
CA GLU A 118 -10.46 30.21 -15.32
C GLU A 118 -10.98 28.79 -15.16
N GLU A 119 -12.23 28.58 -15.59
CA GLU A 119 -12.86 27.29 -15.82
C GLU A 119 -12.01 26.48 -16.81
N SER A 120 -10.87 25.97 -16.35
CA SER A 120 -10.11 24.99 -17.08
C SER A 120 -10.95 23.72 -17.09
N GLU A 121 -11.54 23.39 -18.25
CA GLU A 121 -12.16 22.10 -18.55
C GLU A 121 -11.30 20.99 -17.94
N SER A 122 -11.72 20.49 -16.78
CA SER A 122 -11.05 19.38 -16.13
C SER A 122 -11.32 18.17 -16.99
N THR A 123 -10.36 17.83 -17.87
CA THR A 123 -10.37 16.56 -18.57
C THR A 123 -10.39 15.48 -17.49
N GLU A 124 -11.53 14.80 -17.38
CA GLU A 124 -11.73 13.73 -16.43
C GLU A 124 -10.68 12.64 -16.71
N ILE A 125 -9.60 12.60 -15.93
CA ILE A 125 -8.75 11.41 -15.86
C ILE A 125 -9.58 10.39 -15.08
N LYS A 126 -10.39 9.63 -15.81
CA LYS A 126 -11.05 8.46 -15.25
C LYS A 126 -9.97 7.41 -15.06
N VAL A 127 -9.88 6.83 -13.86
CA VAL A 127 -9.19 5.55 -13.61
C VAL A 127 -10.06 4.42 -14.20
N ASP A 128 -10.47 4.61 -15.46
CA ASP A 128 -11.30 3.68 -16.20
C ASP A 128 -10.39 2.58 -16.71
N GLY A 129 -10.64 1.36 -16.23
CA GLY A 129 -9.99 0.17 -16.74
C GLY A 129 -8.71 -0.27 -16.02
N LEU A 130 -8.31 0.34 -14.88
CA LEU A 130 -7.23 -0.25 -14.06
C LEU A 130 -7.51 -1.72 -13.67
N PRO A 131 -8.73 -2.11 -13.25
CA PRO A 131 -9.06 -3.52 -13.01
C PRO A 131 -8.83 -4.39 -14.25
N GLN A 132 -9.22 -3.90 -15.43
CA GLN A 132 -9.01 -4.60 -16.70
C GLN A 132 -7.52 -4.71 -17.04
N LYS A 133 -6.73 -3.64 -16.87
CA LYS A 133 -5.26 -3.66 -17.07
C LYS A 133 -4.57 -4.66 -16.14
N ILE A 134 -5.02 -4.78 -14.90
CA ILE A 134 -4.54 -5.81 -13.96
C ILE A 134 -4.91 -7.19 -14.49
N LEU A 135 -6.14 -7.39 -14.96
CA LEU A 135 -6.57 -8.68 -15.50
C LEU A 135 -5.80 -9.08 -16.76
N ASP A 136 -5.56 -8.15 -17.67
CA ASP A 136 -4.78 -8.36 -18.90
C ASP A 136 -3.32 -8.71 -18.58
N ALA A 137 -2.72 -8.02 -17.59
CA ALA A 137 -1.41 -8.36 -17.05
C ALA A 137 -1.38 -9.77 -16.46
N VAL A 138 -2.39 -10.15 -15.68
CA VAL A 138 -2.50 -11.49 -15.10
C VAL A 138 -2.61 -12.57 -16.17
N ASN A 139 -3.46 -12.36 -17.18
CA ASN A 139 -3.61 -13.30 -18.30
C ASN A 139 -2.30 -13.44 -19.10
N THR A 140 -1.55 -12.36 -19.25
CA THR A 140 -0.23 -12.40 -19.90
C THR A 140 0.80 -13.18 -19.08
N LEU A 141 0.82 -12.97 -17.76
CA LEU A 141 1.75 -13.64 -16.86
C LEU A 141 1.39 -15.11 -16.61
N ALA A 142 0.10 -15.43 -16.51
CA ALA A 142 -0.44 -16.76 -16.24
C ALA A 142 -1.53 -17.12 -17.27
N PRO A 143 -1.14 -17.57 -18.48
CA PRO A 143 -2.07 -17.83 -19.57
C PRO A 143 -3.02 -19.01 -19.36
N ASP A 144 -2.84 -19.80 -18.30
CA ASP A 144 -3.71 -20.94 -17.98
C ASP A 144 -5.08 -20.52 -17.39
N GLY A 145 -5.29 -19.22 -17.19
CA GLY A 145 -6.56 -18.63 -16.74
C GLY A 145 -6.87 -18.85 -15.25
N LYS A 146 -6.18 -19.78 -14.58
CA LYS A 146 -6.46 -20.13 -13.17
C LYS A 146 -6.23 -18.98 -12.22
N LEU A 147 -5.19 -18.18 -12.47
CA LEU A 147 -4.90 -17.03 -11.62
C LEU A 147 -5.93 -15.91 -11.82
N ALA A 148 -6.37 -15.69 -13.07
CA ALA A 148 -7.42 -14.73 -13.40
C ALA A 148 -8.76 -15.12 -12.77
N GLU A 149 -9.16 -16.39 -12.90
CA GLU A 149 -10.36 -16.93 -12.24
C GLU A 149 -10.25 -16.81 -10.71
N PHE A 150 -9.08 -17.13 -10.15
CA PHE A 150 -8.85 -16.96 -8.72
C PHE A 150 -9.11 -15.52 -8.29
N ILE A 151 -8.50 -14.50 -8.90
CA ILE A 151 -8.63 -13.12 -8.41
C ILE A 151 -10.04 -12.51 -8.60
N GLN A 152 -10.89 -13.12 -9.42
CA GLN A 152 -12.27 -12.67 -9.64
C GLN A 152 -13.31 -13.35 -8.75
N THR A 153 -12.96 -14.49 -8.13
CA THR A 153 -13.88 -15.16 -7.19
C THR A 153 -13.95 -14.40 -5.85
N GLU A 154 -14.91 -14.72 -4.99
CA GLU A 154 -14.86 -14.28 -3.59
C GLU A 154 -14.09 -15.31 -2.74
N ASP A 155 -13.28 -14.87 -1.76
CA ASP A 155 -12.58 -15.75 -0.81
C ASP A 155 -13.08 -15.49 0.62
N GLU A 156 -13.91 -16.40 1.15
CA GLU A 156 -14.40 -16.32 2.53
C GLU A 156 -13.26 -16.47 3.58
N LYS A 157 -12.07 -16.94 3.18
CA LYS A 157 -10.91 -17.19 4.07
C LYS A 157 -9.70 -16.30 3.75
N ASP A 158 -9.93 -15.03 3.42
CA ASP A 158 -8.85 -14.04 3.33
C ASP A 158 -8.43 -13.58 4.75
N PRO A 159 -7.14 -13.61 5.14
CA PRO A 159 -6.63 -12.95 6.34
C PRO A 159 -7.08 -11.49 6.54
N LYS A 160 -7.41 -10.76 5.46
CA LYS A 160 -8.08 -9.44 5.49
C LYS A 160 -9.40 -9.50 6.28
N MET A 161 -10.14 -10.60 6.23
CA MET A 161 -11.41 -10.77 6.96
C MET A 161 -11.23 -10.62 8.47
N GLU A 162 -10.14 -11.17 9.04
CA GLU A 162 -9.87 -11.02 10.47
C GLU A 162 -9.51 -9.57 10.83
N ARG A 163 -8.77 -8.87 9.94
CA ARG A 163 -8.50 -7.43 10.10
C ARG A 163 -9.79 -6.62 10.03
N THR A 164 -10.64 -6.88 9.04
CA THR A 164 -11.95 -6.24 8.88
C THR A 164 -12.84 -6.50 10.08
N ARG A 165 -12.87 -7.74 10.61
CA ARG A 165 -13.62 -8.10 11.81
C ARG A 165 -13.17 -7.31 13.04
N LYS A 166 -11.85 -7.16 13.23
CA LYS A 166 -11.30 -6.34 14.32
C LYS A 166 -11.65 -4.87 14.18
N ILE A 167 -11.55 -4.33 12.96
CA ILE A 167 -11.97 -2.95 12.67
C ILE A 167 -13.46 -2.77 12.97
N ALA A 168 -14.32 -3.69 12.54
CA ALA A 168 -15.75 -3.66 12.82
C ALA A 168 -16.06 -3.74 14.33
N ALA A 169 -15.37 -4.61 15.06
CA ALA A 169 -15.50 -4.69 16.52
C ALA A 169 -15.08 -3.38 17.19
N ARG A 170 -13.98 -2.78 16.74
CA ARG A 170 -13.51 -1.47 17.22
C ARG A 170 -14.55 -0.38 16.95
N ILE A 171 -15.08 -0.31 15.73
CA ILE A 171 -16.11 0.67 15.31
C ILE A 171 -17.33 0.60 16.24
N LYS A 172 -17.81 -0.61 16.59
CA LYS A 172 -18.97 -0.78 17.49
C LYS A 172 -18.81 -0.13 18.86
N SER A 173 -17.57 0.02 19.33
CA SER A 173 -17.24 0.67 20.61
C SER A 173 -16.93 2.17 20.51
N MET A 174 -16.98 2.76 19.32
CA MET A 174 -16.64 4.17 19.12
C MET A 174 -17.83 5.08 19.40
N THR A 175 -17.53 6.27 19.93
CA THR A 175 -18.49 7.39 19.92
C THR A 175 -18.69 7.88 18.48
N VAL A 176 -19.80 8.57 18.22
CA VAL A 176 -20.11 9.15 16.89
C VAL A 176 -18.97 10.04 16.39
N GLU A 177 -18.43 10.90 17.26
CA GLU A 177 -17.33 11.80 16.90
C GLU A 177 -16.04 11.03 16.58
N LYS A 178 -15.70 10.00 17.38
CA LYS A 178 -14.53 9.16 17.11
C LYS A 178 -14.69 8.36 15.82
N TYR A 179 -15.90 7.88 15.53
CA TYR A 179 -16.21 7.18 14.29
C TYR A 179 -16.08 8.10 13.06
N ARG A 180 -16.52 9.36 13.16
CA ARG A 180 -16.36 10.37 12.11
C ARG A 180 -14.89 10.54 11.75
N ARG A 181 -14.03 10.81 12.74
CA ARG A 181 -12.58 10.97 12.53
C ARG A 181 -11.91 9.69 12.03
N PHE A 182 -12.34 8.53 12.52
CA PHE A 182 -11.87 7.23 12.05
C PHE A 182 -12.23 6.94 10.59
N SER A 183 -13.40 7.42 10.15
CA SER A 183 -13.85 7.33 8.77
C SER A 183 -13.06 8.29 7.87
N GLU A 184 -12.85 9.52 8.32
CA GLU A 184 -12.00 10.51 7.63
C GLU A 184 -10.57 10.02 7.46
N ALA A 185 -9.97 9.46 8.52
CA ALA A 185 -8.63 8.88 8.48
C ALA A 185 -8.51 7.74 7.46
N GLY A 186 -9.55 6.91 7.32
CA GLY A 186 -9.59 5.81 6.35
C GLY A 186 -9.75 6.27 4.90
N ALA A 187 -10.19 7.50 4.68
CA ALA A 187 -10.35 8.09 3.36
C ALA A 187 -9.09 8.82 2.88
N ILE A 188 -8.00 8.85 3.63
CA ILE A 188 -6.77 9.56 3.22
C ILE A 188 -5.83 8.59 2.51
N SER A 189 -5.25 9.03 1.38
CA SER A 189 -4.40 8.22 0.49
C SER A 189 -3.14 9.01 0.07
N PHE A 190 -2.14 8.28 -0.44
CA PHE A 190 -0.92 8.89 -0.98
C PHE A 190 -1.09 9.49 -2.37
N VAL A 191 -2.10 9.04 -3.12
CA VAL A 191 -2.46 9.56 -4.45
C VAL A 191 -3.79 10.29 -4.41
N HIS A 192 -4.01 11.16 -5.38
CA HIS A 192 -5.28 11.86 -5.54
C HIS A 192 -5.78 11.74 -6.98
N ASN A 193 -6.97 11.15 -7.13
CA ASN A 193 -7.43 10.72 -8.44
C ASN A 193 -7.90 11.88 -9.34
N ARG A 194 -8.24 13.07 -8.79
CA ARG A 194 -8.85 14.17 -9.57
C ARG A 194 -8.55 15.57 -9.02
N GLY A 195 -8.63 16.58 -9.89
CA GLY A 195 -8.60 18.00 -9.50
C GLY A 195 -7.20 18.60 -9.32
N LYS A 196 -7.17 19.89 -8.94
CA LYS A 196 -5.93 20.72 -8.87
C LYS A 196 -4.83 20.12 -7.98
N LYS A 197 -5.20 19.28 -6.99
CA LYS A 197 -4.26 18.63 -6.06
C LYS A 197 -3.68 17.29 -6.58
N SER A 198 -4.18 16.75 -7.69
CA SER A 198 -3.74 15.46 -8.25
C SER A 198 -2.25 15.44 -8.56
N LYS A 199 -1.76 16.46 -9.27
CA LYS A 199 -0.34 16.59 -9.59
C LYS A 199 0.55 16.68 -8.34
N LEU A 200 0.19 17.52 -7.37
CA LEU A 200 0.94 17.65 -6.10
C LEU A 200 1.07 16.30 -5.38
N PHE A 201 0.00 15.51 -5.35
CA PHE A 201 -0.01 14.21 -4.69
C PHE A 201 0.78 13.16 -5.46
N ASP A 202 0.64 13.13 -6.78
CA ASP A 202 1.39 12.22 -7.63
C ASP A 202 2.91 12.53 -7.55
N ASP A 203 3.31 13.79 -7.68
CA ASP A 203 4.70 14.23 -7.59
C ASP A 203 5.29 13.99 -6.19
N GLY A 204 4.52 14.32 -5.15
CA GLY A 204 4.91 14.05 -3.76
C GLY A 204 5.09 12.56 -3.50
N PHE A 205 4.13 11.73 -3.92
CA PHE A 205 4.23 10.29 -3.71
C PHE A 205 5.37 9.65 -4.51
N ARG A 206 5.58 10.09 -5.77
CA ARG A 206 6.73 9.67 -6.60
C ARG A 206 8.04 9.87 -5.88
N TYR A 207 8.24 11.06 -5.30
CA TYR A 207 9.45 11.38 -4.56
C TYR A 207 9.71 10.39 -3.42
N TYR A 208 8.71 10.17 -2.56
CA TYR A 208 8.85 9.25 -1.42
C TYR A 208 8.99 7.78 -1.83
N ALA A 209 8.30 7.37 -2.89
CA ALA A 209 8.39 6.03 -3.46
C ALA A 209 9.67 5.81 -4.29
N SER A 210 10.42 6.87 -4.60
CA SER A 210 11.47 6.89 -5.64
C SER A 210 10.98 6.30 -6.96
N ALA A 211 9.73 6.59 -7.32
CA ALA A 211 9.13 6.16 -8.58
C ALA A 211 9.55 7.14 -9.70
N PRO A 212 10.00 6.63 -10.86
CA PRO A 212 10.37 7.49 -11.98
C PRO A 212 9.15 8.16 -12.62
N GLU A 213 9.40 9.22 -13.37
CA GLU A 213 8.37 9.97 -14.14
C GLU A 213 7.58 9.08 -15.12
N SER A 214 8.18 8.01 -15.62
CA SER A 214 7.52 7.06 -16.52
C SER A 214 6.39 6.28 -15.86
N PHE A 215 6.30 6.24 -14.53
CA PHE A 215 5.12 5.66 -13.87
C PHE A 215 3.94 6.58 -14.18
N ASN A 216 2.78 6.04 -14.55
CA ASN A 216 1.58 6.83 -14.75
C ASN A 216 0.70 6.74 -13.49
N HIS A 217 -0.41 7.47 -13.50
CA HIS A 217 -1.33 7.51 -12.36
C HIS A 217 -1.81 6.11 -11.93
N ASP A 218 -2.14 5.22 -12.87
CA ASP A 218 -2.51 3.82 -12.58
C ASP A 218 -1.44 3.08 -11.77
N MET A 219 -0.17 3.25 -12.15
CA MET A 219 0.94 2.65 -11.42
C MET A 219 1.09 3.27 -10.02
N LEU A 220 0.86 4.58 -9.88
CA LEU A 220 0.85 5.23 -8.56
C LEU A 220 -0.31 4.73 -7.68
N VAL A 221 -1.49 4.46 -8.25
CA VAL A 221 -2.62 3.85 -7.54
C VAL A 221 -2.26 2.45 -7.03
N ILE A 222 -1.55 1.64 -7.83
CA ILE A 222 -1.02 0.33 -7.38
C ILE A 222 0.02 0.52 -6.26
N LEU A 223 0.95 1.47 -6.40
CA LEU A 223 1.94 1.77 -5.35
C LEU A 223 1.27 2.25 -4.06
N ASN A 224 0.18 3.02 -4.14
CA ASN A 224 -0.60 3.45 -2.99
C ASN A 224 -1.21 2.24 -2.26
N PHE A 225 -1.80 1.30 -3.00
CA PHE A 225 -2.27 0.04 -2.44
C PHE A 225 -1.15 -0.71 -1.71
N VAL A 226 0.03 -0.83 -2.34
CA VAL A 226 1.21 -1.49 -1.73
C VAL A 226 1.62 -0.80 -0.44
N ALA A 227 1.73 0.52 -0.44
CA ALA A 227 2.12 1.31 0.73
C ALA A 227 1.12 1.15 1.89
N ILE A 228 -0.18 1.25 1.60
CA ILE A 228 -1.25 1.08 2.60
C ILE A 228 -1.26 -0.33 3.15
N GLU A 229 -1.12 -1.36 2.31
CA GLU A 229 -1.10 -2.75 2.78
C GLU A 229 0.14 -3.03 3.63
N MET A 230 1.31 -2.48 3.26
CA MET A 230 2.52 -2.56 4.07
C MET A 230 2.31 -1.89 5.44
N LEU A 231 1.70 -0.70 5.49
CA LEU A 231 1.33 -0.01 6.73
C LEU A 231 0.39 -0.87 7.59
N SER A 232 -0.65 -1.44 6.98
CA SER A 232 -1.60 -2.30 7.68
C SER A 232 -0.93 -3.53 8.30
N VAL A 233 -0.09 -4.24 7.54
CA VAL A 233 0.66 -5.40 8.06
C VAL A 233 1.62 -4.98 9.18
N PHE A 234 2.28 -3.83 9.03
CA PHE A 234 3.24 -3.33 10.00
C PHE A 234 2.59 -2.99 11.33
N VAL A 235 1.51 -2.20 11.30
CA VAL A 235 0.74 -1.79 12.49
C VAL A 235 0.07 -3.00 13.15
N GLU A 236 -0.49 -3.92 12.37
CA GLU A 236 -1.08 -5.15 12.92
C GLU A 236 -0.03 -6.02 13.62
N THR A 237 1.17 -6.11 13.05
CA THR A 237 2.28 -6.88 13.65
C THR A 237 2.78 -6.23 14.94
N ALA A 238 2.87 -4.89 14.97
CA ALA A 238 3.24 -4.13 16.16
C ALA A 238 2.16 -4.25 17.25
N HIS A 239 0.89 -4.19 16.87
CA HIS A 239 -0.22 -4.44 17.80
C HIS A 239 -0.14 -5.85 18.41
N LYS A 240 0.20 -6.87 17.62
CA LYS A 240 0.43 -8.25 18.13
C LYS A 240 1.66 -8.33 19.05
N ALA A 241 2.71 -7.55 18.81
CA ALA A 241 3.86 -7.45 19.72
C ALA A 241 3.42 -6.87 21.08
N ARG A 242 2.70 -5.74 21.05
CA ARG A 242 2.10 -5.12 22.24
C ARG A 242 1.21 -6.09 23.02
N VAL A 243 0.31 -6.79 22.34
CA VAL A 243 -0.58 -7.78 22.98
C VAL A 243 0.19 -8.89 23.68
N ARG A 244 1.33 -9.33 23.12
CA ARG A 244 2.17 -10.35 23.75
C ARG A 244 2.91 -9.83 24.98
N GLN A 245 3.43 -8.60 24.93
CA GLN A 245 4.11 -7.96 26.06
C GLN A 245 3.19 -7.80 27.28
N PHE A 246 1.91 -7.48 27.05
CA PHE A 246 0.93 -7.26 28.12
C PHE A 246 -0.03 -8.45 28.36
N GLY A 247 0.22 -9.59 27.71
CA GLY A 247 -0.69 -10.74 27.65
C GLY A 247 -0.91 -11.40 29.01
N GLY A 248 -1.96 -10.97 29.72
CA GLY A 248 -2.42 -11.54 31.00
C GLY A 248 -2.84 -10.48 32.03
N LEU A 249 -2.37 -9.24 31.91
CA LEU A 249 -2.58 -8.18 32.91
C LEU A 249 -3.66 -7.16 32.52
N ILE A 250 -4.11 -7.16 31.26
CA ILE A 250 -4.95 -6.08 30.72
C ILE A 250 -6.31 -6.62 30.27
N LYS A 251 -7.35 -6.17 30.99
CA LYS A 251 -8.76 -6.50 30.71
C LYS A 251 -9.39 -5.58 29.66
N ASP A 252 -8.84 -4.37 29.47
CA ASP A 252 -9.34 -3.39 28.50
C ASP A 252 -8.26 -2.98 27.49
N TRP A 253 -8.32 -3.58 26.32
CA TRP A 253 -7.41 -3.33 25.21
C TRP A 253 -7.60 -1.96 24.56
N ASN A 254 -8.71 -1.28 24.82
CA ASN A 254 -8.99 0.05 24.27
C ASN A 254 -8.27 1.17 25.04
N ASN A 255 -7.71 0.88 26.21
CA ASN A 255 -7.13 1.88 27.13
C ASN A 255 -5.60 1.79 27.26
N LEU A 256 -4.96 1.04 26.37
CA LEU A 256 -3.52 0.75 26.38
C LEU A 256 -2.62 1.88 25.86
N GLY A 257 -3.18 3.04 25.56
CA GLY A 257 -2.47 4.15 24.94
C GLY A 257 -1.90 3.81 23.56
N ALA A 258 -0.97 4.64 23.09
CA ALA A 258 -0.31 4.49 21.80
C ALA A 258 0.60 3.25 21.75
N ILE A 259 0.77 2.68 20.55
CA ILE A 259 1.77 1.63 20.31
C ILE A 259 3.16 2.26 20.43
N GLN A 260 3.96 1.73 21.35
CA GLN A 260 5.34 2.18 21.61
C GLN A 260 6.31 1.75 20.50
N LEU A 261 7.40 2.50 20.34
CA LEU A 261 8.42 2.28 19.30
C LEU A 261 9.04 0.88 19.35
N GLU A 262 9.23 0.32 20.55
CA GLU A 262 9.74 -1.03 20.74
C GLU A 262 8.89 -2.11 20.03
N HIS A 263 7.57 -1.96 20.04
CA HIS A 263 6.67 -2.87 19.33
C HIS A 263 6.82 -2.78 17.81
N TYR A 264 7.04 -1.56 17.29
CA TYR A 264 7.30 -1.34 15.88
C TYR A 264 8.67 -1.88 15.45
N LYS A 265 9.70 -1.74 16.29
CA LYS A 265 11.02 -2.35 16.09
C LYS A 265 10.92 -3.88 16.05
N GLU A 266 10.17 -4.49 16.98
CA GLU A 266 9.91 -5.93 16.98
C GLU A 266 9.14 -6.37 15.72
N ALA A 267 8.12 -5.60 15.32
CA ALA A 267 7.36 -5.86 14.10
C ALA A 267 8.26 -5.86 12.86
N ASN A 268 9.18 -4.88 12.77
CA ASN A 268 10.15 -4.80 11.68
C ASN A 268 11.04 -6.05 11.62
N GLN A 269 11.58 -6.49 12.75
CA GLN A 269 12.40 -7.72 12.81
C GLN A 269 11.61 -8.95 12.35
N LYS A 270 10.35 -9.09 12.77
CA LYS A 270 9.49 -10.23 12.40
C LYS A 270 9.16 -10.25 10.91
N ILE A 271 8.78 -9.10 10.35
CA ILE A 271 8.44 -8.99 8.93
C ILE A 271 9.67 -9.26 8.06
N SER A 272 10.83 -8.71 8.43
CA SER A 272 12.08 -8.95 7.70
C SER A 272 12.53 -10.42 7.74
N ARG A 273 12.36 -11.12 8.87
CA ARG A 273 12.64 -12.57 8.97
C ARG A 273 11.71 -13.39 8.09
N ALA A 274 10.41 -13.07 8.07
CA ALA A 274 9.45 -13.77 7.23
C ALA A 274 9.80 -13.62 5.73
N ALA A 275 10.19 -12.41 5.31
CA ALA A 275 10.63 -12.13 3.95
C ALA A 275 11.94 -12.85 3.56
N GLY A 276 12.89 -13.00 4.50
CA GLY A 276 14.12 -13.77 4.28
C GLY A 276 13.88 -15.28 4.16
N SER A 277 12.89 -15.81 4.88
CA SER A 277 12.57 -17.26 4.85
C SER A 277 11.86 -17.71 3.57
N SER A 278 11.11 -16.83 2.91
CA SER A 278 10.39 -17.13 1.66
C SER A 278 11.30 -17.13 0.41
N GLY A 279 12.57 -16.73 0.55
CA GLY A 279 13.55 -16.70 -0.53
C GLY A 279 14.36 -17.98 -0.74
N ASN A 280 14.25 -19.00 0.12
CA ASN A 280 15.22 -20.11 0.15
C ASN A 280 14.62 -21.52 0.33
N THR A 281 13.50 -21.82 -0.33
CA THR A 281 12.95 -23.19 -0.40
C THR A 281 12.94 -23.74 -1.82
N ALA A 282 14.07 -23.66 -2.52
CA ALA A 282 14.38 -24.62 -3.57
C ALA A 282 15.14 -25.78 -2.92
N LYS A 283 14.40 -26.78 -2.41
CA LYS A 283 15.01 -28.05 -2.00
C LYS A 283 15.62 -28.65 -3.28
N PRO A 284 16.93 -28.93 -3.35
CA PRO A 284 17.52 -29.55 -4.54
C PRO A 284 16.79 -30.88 -4.80
N PRO A 285 16.51 -31.23 -6.07
CA PRO A 285 15.84 -32.46 -6.40
C PRO A 285 16.64 -33.64 -5.82
N PRO A 286 15.97 -34.67 -5.27
CA PRO A 286 16.66 -35.80 -4.67
C PRO A 286 17.57 -36.44 -5.73
N ALA A 287 18.84 -36.58 -5.38
CA ALA A 287 19.84 -37.22 -6.23
C ALA A 287 19.34 -38.60 -6.64
N LYS A 288 19.19 -38.83 -7.95
CA LYS A 288 18.87 -40.15 -8.51
C LYS A 288 19.95 -41.13 -8.04
N ARG A 289 19.58 -42.05 -7.14
CA ARG A 289 20.41 -43.22 -6.82
C ARG A 289 20.63 -44.00 -8.11
N ARG A 290 21.86 -44.03 -8.61
CA ARG A 290 22.29 -44.98 -9.64
C ARG A 290 21.99 -46.38 -9.11
N LYS A 291 21.16 -47.14 -9.82
CA LYS A 291 21.10 -48.59 -9.65
C LYS A 291 22.48 -49.13 -9.99
N VAL A 292 23.10 -49.80 -9.03
CA VAL A 292 24.24 -50.67 -9.30
C VAL A 292 23.64 -51.93 -9.90
N GLU A 293 23.91 -52.15 -11.19
CA GLU A 293 23.69 -53.44 -11.82
C GLU A 293 24.77 -54.39 -11.30
N THR A 294 24.37 -55.34 -10.46
CA THR A 294 25.16 -56.54 -10.18
C THR A 294 24.86 -57.56 -11.27
N THR A 295 25.87 -57.81 -12.11
CA THR A 295 26.13 -59.09 -12.80
C THR A 295 26.19 -60.24 -11.82
#